data_AF-A0A9N9H7X1-F1
#
_entry.id   AF-A0A9N9H7X1-F1
#
_cell.length_a   1.000
_cell.length_b   1.000
_cell.length_c   1.000
_cell.angle_alpha   90.00
_cell.angle_beta   90.00
_cell.angle_gamma   90.00
#
_symmetry.space_group_name_H-M   'P 1'
#
loop_
_entity.id
_entity.type
_entity.pdbx_description
1 polymer ?
#
loop_
_entity_poly.entity_id
_entity_poly.type
_entity_poly.pdbx_seq_one_letter_code
_entity_poly.pdbx_strand_id
1 'polypeptide(L)'
;IKKNGGRPEGPVWNYFTKGERVGKEKYKAICNFCEASWNRGEPIELKGHLANHCSKANSTIIRQFLTRILSNNSEESNLNKKRKCNTQGNLNQYVSIIEIDQQKIKRIHLAWARAFAICRIPWHIIENLFFIEALKETNLSYNPPTRQFLSDLLLETNEILENINETNDQISGQDDYNWDPENISNSDED
;
A
#
# COMPACT_ATOMS: atom_id res chain seq x y z
N ILE A 1 29.12 35.52 16.62
CA ILE A 1 28.56 34.75 15.48
C ILE A 1 27.03 34.74 15.64
N LYS A 2 26.30 35.53 14.84
CA LYS A 2 24.83 35.67 14.96
C LYS A 2 24.14 34.43 14.38
N LYS A 3 23.41 33.67 15.20
CA LYS A 3 22.51 32.61 14.73
C LYS A 3 21.23 33.29 14.24
N ASN A 4 21.00 33.29 12.92
CA ASN A 4 19.74 33.76 12.36
C ASN A 4 18.62 32.79 12.78
N GLY A 5 17.80 33.21 13.73
CA GLY A 5 16.65 32.47 14.24
C GLY A 5 15.52 32.44 13.21
N GLY A 6 15.60 31.49 12.26
CA GLY A 6 14.47 31.10 11.41
C GLY A 6 13.79 29.85 11.96
N ARG A 7 12.53 29.62 11.54
CA ARG A 7 11.84 28.35 11.77
C ARG A 7 12.71 27.21 11.20
N PRO A 8 12.99 26.13 11.95
CA PRO A 8 13.81 25.04 11.44
C PRO A 8 13.20 24.49 10.16
N GLU A 9 14.06 24.23 9.18
CA GLU A 9 13.65 23.67 7.90
C GLU A 9 12.98 22.30 8.11
N GLY A 10 11.94 22.02 7.33
CA GLY A 10 11.22 20.76 7.45
C GLY A 10 12.13 19.55 7.15
N PRO A 11 11.87 18.37 7.72
CA PRO A 11 12.73 17.19 7.64
C PRO A 11 12.96 16.66 6.21
N VAL A 12 12.19 17.12 5.23
CA VAL A 12 12.38 16.81 3.81
C VAL A 12 13.72 17.33 3.28
N TRP A 13 14.22 18.45 3.79
CA TRP A 13 15.46 19.08 3.31
C TRP A 13 16.72 18.26 3.60
N ASN A 14 16.67 17.29 4.51
CA ASN A 14 17.77 16.35 4.75
C ASN A 14 18.10 15.48 3.51
N TYR A 15 17.16 15.40 2.54
CA TYR A 15 17.25 14.57 1.36
C TYR A 15 17.47 15.36 0.06
N PHE A 16 17.62 16.67 0.15
CA PHE A 16 17.79 17.56 -0.99
C PHE A 16 18.95 18.54 -0.77
N THR A 17 19.74 18.76 -1.82
CA THR A 17 20.76 19.80 -1.84
C THR A 17 20.08 21.13 -2.15
N LYS A 18 20.32 22.10 -1.27
CA LYS A 18 19.75 23.44 -1.36
C LYS A 18 20.61 24.29 -2.30
N GLY A 19 20.01 24.70 -3.41
CA GLY A 19 20.64 25.58 -4.39
C GLY A 19 20.39 27.06 -4.12
N GLU A 20 20.55 27.86 -5.16
CA GLU A 20 20.42 29.32 -5.09
C GLU A 20 19.07 29.79 -4.55
N ARG A 21 19.09 30.93 -3.86
CA ARG A 21 17.88 31.57 -3.36
C ARG A 21 17.16 32.26 -4.52
N VAL A 22 15.93 31.84 -4.77
CA VAL A 22 15.12 32.34 -5.91
C VAL A 22 14.06 33.35 -5.46
N GLY A 23 13.95 33.60 -4.14
CA GLY A 23 13.05 34.62 -3.57
C GLY A 23 13.07 34.69 -2.04
N LYS A 24 12.11 35.41 -1.44
CA LYS A 24 11.89 35.38 0.01
C LYS A 24 11.57 33.93 0.42
N GLU A 25 12.49 33.31 1.17
CA GLU A 25 12.38 31.96 1.76
C GLU A 25 12.24 30.78 0.79
N LYS A 26 12.47 30.98 -0.51
CA LYS A 26 12.42 29.92 -1.53
C LYS A 26 13.80 29.68 -2.14
N TYR A 27 14.14 28.42 -2.32
CA TYR A 27 15.45 27.97 -2.80
C TYR A 27 15.27 26.96 -3.93
N LYS A 28 16.24 26.90 -4.84
CA LYS A 28 16.35 25.75 -5.74
C LYS A 28 16.61 24.49 -4.90
N ALA A 29 16.13 23.34 -5.37
CA ALA A 29 16.37 22.06 -4.71
C ALA A 29 16.84 21.04 -5.74
N ILE A 30 17.79 20.19 -5.35
CA ILE A 30 18.26 19.07 -6.15
C ILE A 30 18.12 17.80 -5.30
N CYS A 31 17.51 16.75 -5.85
CA CYS A 31 17.38 15.48 -5.15
C CYS A 31 18.75 14.82 -4.99
N ASN A 32 19.11 14.43 -3.76
CA ASN A 32 20.40 13.79 -3.48
C ASN A 32 20.52 12.37 -4.05
N PHE A 33 19.42 11.76 -4.49
CA PHE A 33 19.39 10.40 -5.01
C PHE A 33 19.35 10.34 -6.53
N CYS A 34 18.50 11.14 -7.15
CA CYS A 34 18.24 11.07 -8.60
C CYS A 34 18.60 12.32 -9.38
N GLU A 35 19.16 13.34 -8.70
CA GLU A 35 19.63 14.60 -9.30
C GLU A 35 18.54 15.43 -10.00
N ALA A 36 17.26 15.03 -9.89
CA ALA A 36 16.14 15.87 -10.31
C ALA A 36 16.21 17.24 -9.63
N SER A 37 15.93 18.31 -10.37
CA SER A 37 16.08 19.68 -9.91
C SER A 37 14.78 20.47 -9.98
N TRP A 38 14.53 21.30 -8.98
CA TRP A 38 13.40 22.22 -8.91
C TRP A 38 13.89 23.65 -8.83
N ASN A 39 13.35 24.51 -9.69
CA ASN A 39 13.59 25.96 -9.64
C ASN A 39 13.02 26.61 -8.37
N ARG A 40 12.00 25.98 -7.77
CA ARG A 40 11.44 26.35 -6.47
C ARG A 40 11.18 25.07 -5.68
N GLY A 41 12.04 24.76 -4.71
CA GLY A 41 11.93 23.57 -3.87
C GLY A 41 10.81 23.72 -2.84
N GLU A 42 9.57 23.46 -3.24
CA GLU A 42 8.42 23.49 -2.34
C GLU A 42 8.32 22.18 -1.54
N PRO A 43 8.25 22.22 -0.19
CA PRO A 43 8.30 21.00 0.63
C PRO A 43 7.26 19.94 0.27
N ILE A 44 6.12 20.33 -0.31
CA ILE A 44 5.06 19.42 -0.76
C ILE A 44 5.54 18.64 -1.99
N GLU A 45 6.06 19.33 -3.00
CA GLU A 45 6.60 18.71 -4.22
C GLU A 45 7.79 17.82 -3.92
N LEU A 46 8.68 18.26 -3.03
CA LEU A 46 9.86 17.48 -2.61
C LEU A 46 9.45 16.16 -1.92
N LYS A 47 8.44 16.19 -1.04
CA LYS A 47 7.90 14.99 -0.41
C LYS A 47 7.22 14.07 -1.42
N GLY A 48 6.41 14.62 -2.32
CA GLY A 48 5.75 13.86 -3.38
C GLY A 48 6.75 13.16 -4.30
N HIS A 49 7.86 13.83 -4.63
CA HIS A 49 8.96 13.22 -5.37
C HIS A 49 9.57 12.02 -4.61
N LEU A 50 9.94 12.19 -3.34
CA LEU A 50 10.52 11.10 -2.54
C LEU A 50 9.56 9.91 -2.37
N ALA A 51 8.26 10.16 -2.23
CA ALA A 51 7.27 9.11 -2.04
C ALA A 51 6.94 8.35 -3.34
N ASN A 52 6.90 9.04 -4.49
CA ASN A 52 6.24 8.50 -5.69
C ASN A 52 7.10 8.47 -6.95
N HIS A 53 8.13 9.30 -7.05
CA HIS A 53 8.83 9.53 -8.33
C HIS A 53 10.34 9.29 -8.26
N CYS A 54 10.93 9.23 -7.08
CA CYS A 54 12.37 9.04 -6.92
C CYS A 54 12.76 7.57 -7.11
N SER A 55 13.27 7.22 -8.29
CA SER A 55 13.68 5.84 -8.63
C SER A 55 14.97 5.38 -7.95
N LYS A 56 15.79 6.32 -7.45
CA LYS A 56 17.09 6.03 -6.82
C LYS A 56 17.08 6.18 -5.29
N ALA A 57 15.96 6.59 -4.69
CA ALA A 57 15.86 6.68 -3.23
C ALA A 57 15.75 5.30 -2.59
N ASN A 58 16.32 5.15 -1.39
CA ASN A 58 16.20 3.93 -0.60
C ASN A 58 14.73 3.69 -0.18
N SER A 59 14.28 2.43 -0.21
CA SER A 59 12.92 2.02 0.15
C SER A 59 12.48 2.51 1.53
N THR A 60 13.40 2.62 2.50
CA THR A 60 13.11 3.16 3.84
C THR A 60 12.65 4.62 3.80
N ILE A 61 13.27 5.43 2.93
CA ILE A 61 12.97 6.85 2.78
C ILE A 61 11.65 7.01 2.03
N ILE A 62 11.46 6.26 0.95
CA ILE A 62 10.21 6.23 0.18
C ILE A 62 9.04 5.89 1.14
N ARG A 63 9.19 4.82 1.93
CA ARG A 63 8.19 4.38 2.92
C ARG A 63 7.90 5.46 3.96
N GLN A 64 8.92 6.11 4.52
CA GLN A 64 8.74 7.17 5.52
C GLN A 64 7.83 8.30 5.00
N PHE A 65 8.06 8.75 3.76
CA PHE A 65 7.25 9.83 3.18
C PHE A 65 5.88 9.36 2.71
N LEU A 66 5.78 8.14 2.20
CA LEU A 66 4.51 7.52 1.83
C LEU A 66 3.58 7.37 3.05
N THR A 67 4.07 6.78 4.14
CA THR A 67 3.30 6.64 5.40
C THR A 67 2.88 8.02 5.93
N ARG A 68 3.76 9.02 5.87
CA ARG A 68 3.44 10.37 6.36
C ARG A 68 2.40 11.09 5.50
N ILE A 69 2.32 10.79 4.20
CA ILE A 69 1.25 11.28 3.32
C ILE A 69 -0.07 10.58 3.68
N LEU A 70 -0.04 9.27 3.89
CA LEU A 70 -1.24 8.49 4.23
C LEU A 70 -1.80 8.82 5.62
N SER A 71 -0.96 8.97 6.64
CA SER A 71 -1.40 9.31 8.01
C SER A 71 -2.00 10.72 8.13
N ASN A 72 -1.55 11.67 7.29
CA ASN A 72 -2.16 13.00 7.26
C ASN A 72 -3.56 12.97 6.63
N ASN A 73 -3.91 11.96 5.83
CA ASN A 73 -5.27 11.78 5.28
C ASN A 73 -6.23 11.15 6.31
N SER A 74 -5.74 10.42 7.31
CA SER A 74 -6.58 9.75 8.32
C SER A 74 -6.91 10.61 9.55
N GLU A 75 -6.12 11.64 9.83
CA GLU A 75 -6.28 12.48 11.04
C GLU A 75 -7.16 13.72 10.86
N GLU A 76 -7.80 13.91 9.71
CA GLU A 76 -8.75 15.04 9.52
C GLU A 76 -10.12 14.80 10.17
N SER A 77 -10.30 13.72 10.95
CA SER A 77 -11.52 13.49 11.73
C SER A 77 -11.46 13.97 13.19
N ASN A 78 -10.30 14.27 13.79
CA ASN A 78 -10.27 14.71 15.20
C ASN A 78 -9.02 15.51 15.59
N LEU A 79 -8.96 16.82 15.30
CA LEU A 79 -8.33 17.80 16.20
C LEU A 79 -8.93 19.19 15.99
N ASN A 80 -9.93 19.51 16.82
CA ASN A 80 -10.36 20.88 17.09
C ASN A 80 -9.19 21.72 17.63
N LYS A 81 -8.50 22.47 16.75
CA LYS A 81 -7.83 23.72 17.15
C LYS A 81 -7.69 24.67 15.96
N LYS A 82 -8.58 25.68 15.96
CA LYS A 82 -8.57 26.92 15.17
C LYS A 82 -7.18 27.27 14.61
N ARG A 83 -7.02 27.19 13.29
CA ARG A 83 -6.19 28.13 12.51
C ARG A 83 -6.92 28.46 11.23
N LYS A 84 -7.30 29.73 11.06
CA LYS A 84 -7.69 30.29 9.76
C LYS A 84 -6.49 30.14 8.83
N CYS A 85 -6.54 29.17 7.92
CA CYS A 85 -5.65 29.10 6.76
C CYS A 85 -6.41 29.70 5.58
N ASN A 86 -6.27 31.01 5.39
CA ASN A 86 -6.57 31.61 4.10
C ASN A 86 -5.43 31.25 3.16
N THR A 87 -5.61 30.16 2.41
CA THR A 87 -5.27 29.92 1.01
C THR A 87 -5.33 28.39 0.86
N GLN A 88 -6.51 27.87 0.54
CA GLN A 88 -6.66 26.49 0.08
C GLN A 88 -5.78 26.32 -1.16
N GLY A 89 -4.63 25.64 -1.01
CA GLY A 89 -4.08 24.89 -2.12
C GLY A 89 -5.14 23.88 -2.52
N ASN A 90 -5.65 23.98 -3.75
CA ASN A 90 -6.76 23.20 -4.23
C ASN A 90 -6.50 21.71 -3.92
N LEU A 91 -7.44 21.07 -3.21
CA LEU A 91 -7.42 19.64 -2.88
C LEU A 91 -7.05 18.77 -4.10
N ASN A 92 -7.39 19.23 -5.32
CA ASN A 92 -7.04 18.60 -6.59
C ASN A 92 -5.54 18.44 -6.86
N GLN A 93 -4.66 19.22 -6.23
CA GLN A 93 -3.20 19.07 -6.38
C GLN A 93 -2.64 17.93 -5.53
N TYR A 94 -3.38 17.46 -4.52
CA TYR A 94 -3.05 16.28 -3.72
C TYR A 94 -3.78 15.02 -4.21
N VAL A 95 -4.99 15.17 -4.74
CA VAL A 95 -5.78 14.08 -5.35
C VAL A 95 -5.13 13.55 -6.63
N SER A 96 -4.35 14.36 -7.34
CA SER A 96 -3.58 13.94 -8.52
C SER A 96 -2.41 12.97 -8.21
N ILE A 97 -2.18 12.63 -6.92
CA ILE A 97 -1.24 11.57 -6.50
C ILE A 97 -1.92 10.19 -6.51
N ILE A 98 -3.26 10.14 -6.49
CA ILE A 98 -4.05 8.89 -6.53
C ILE A 98 -4.27 8.43 -7.99
N GLU A 99 -4.33 9.37 -8.94
CA GLU A 99 -4.41 9.04 -10.35
C GLU A 99 -3.03 8.62 -10.87
N ILE A 100 -2.89 7.35 -11.23
CA ILE A 100 -1.70 6.84 -11.89
C ILE A 100 -1.53 7.61 -13.20
N ASP A 101 -0.50 8.47 -13.30
CA ASP A 101 -0.22 9.21 -14.53
C ASP A 101 -0.07 8.26 -15.74
N GLN A 102 -0.50 8.71 -16.92
CA GLN A 102 -0.49 7.94 -18.16
C GLN A 102 0.90 7.36 -18.49
N GLN A 103 1.97 8.09 -18.15
CA GLN A 103 3.32 7.58 -18.36
C GLN A 103 3.66 6.40 -17.44
N LYS A 104 3.13 6.39 -16.22
CA LYS A 104 3.28 5.29 -15.27
C LYS A 104 2.44 4.09 -15.71
N ILE A 105 1.20 4.31 -16.14
CA ILE A 105 0.34 3.28 -16.75
C ILE A 105 1.05 2.60 -17.94
N LYS A 106 1.60 3.39 -18.86
CA LYS A 106 2.32 2.87 -20.03
C LYS A 106 3.54 2.03 -19.64
N ARG A 107 4.30 2.45 -18.63
CA ARG A 107 5.45 1.70 -18.11
C ARG A 107 5.02 0.37 -17.49
N ILE A 108 3.93 0.38 -16.73
CA ILE A 108 3.33 -0.82 -16.15
C ILE A 108 2.93 -1.77 -17.29
N HIS A 109 2.08 -1.33 -18.24
CA HIS A 109 1.65 -2.19 -19.35
C HIS A 109 2.81 -2.80 -20.14
N LEU A 110 3.88 -2.03 -20.40
CA LEU A 110 5.05 -2.56 -21.11
C LEU A 110 5.79 -3.62 -20.29
N ALA A 111 5.94 -3.43 -18.98
CA ALA A 111 6.56 -4.42 -18.10
C ALA A 111 5.74 -5.72 -18.07
N TRP A 112 4.41 -5.61 -17.97
CA TRP A 112 3.47 -6.73 -18.03
C TRP A 112 3.56 -7.49 -19.36
N ALA A 113 3.48 -6.77 -20.49
CA ALA A 113 3.55 -7.38 -21.81
C ALA A 113 4.87 -8.15 -22.02
N ARG A 114 5.99 -7.59 -21.56
CA ARG A 114 7.30 -8.26 -21.61
C ARG A 114 7.35 -9.50 -20.74
N ALA A 115 6.87 -9.42 -19.50
CA ALA A 115 6.87 -10.56 -18.59
C ALA A 115 6.03 -11.72 -19.16
N PHE A 116 4.83 -11.44 -19.68
CA PHE A 116 3.96 -12.47 -20.26
C PHE A 116 4.56 -13.08 -21.51
N ALA A 117 5.12 -12.27 -22.41
CA ALA A 117 5.73 -12.77 -23.63
C ALA A 117 6.98 -13.62 -23.36
N ILE A 118 7.89 -13.17 -22.48
CA ILE A 118 9.16 -13.85 -22.19
C ILE A 118 8.92 -15.12 -21.36
N CYS A 119 8.08 -15.03 -20.32
CA CYS A 119 7.77 -16.17 -19.44
C CYS A 119 6.70 -17.10 -20.03
N ARG A 120 6.17 -16.78 -21.22
CA ARG A 120 5.12 -17.54 -21.92
C ARG A 120 3.87 -17.77 -21.06
N ILE A 121 3.50 -16.75 -20.28
CA ILE A 121 2.31 -16.76 -19.43
C ILE A 121 1.09 -16.52 -20.34
N PRO A 122 0.05 -17.37 -20.30
CA PRO A 122 -1.17 -17.16 -21.07
C PRO A 122 -1.87 -15.84 -20.75
N TRP A 123 -2.33 -15.12 -21.78
CA TRP A 123 -2.97 -13.81 -21.61
C TRP A 123 -4.27 -13.84 -20.81
N HIS A 124 -5.05 -14.92 -20.90
CA HIS A 124 -6.34 -15.05 -20.19
C HIS A 124 -6.20 -14.99 -18.66
N ILE A 125 -5.00 -15.25 -18.12
CA ILE A 125 -4.75 -15.22 -16.67
C ILE A 125 -4.94 -13.81 -16.10
N ILE A 126 -4.70 -12.75 -16.87
CA ILE A 126 -4.80 -11.38 -16.37
C ILE A 126 -6.23 -10.97 -15.99
N GLU A 127 -7.23 -11.66 -16.53
CA GLU A 127 -8.66 -11.44 -16.24
C GLU A 127 -9.18 -12.35 -15.13
N ASN A 128 -8.38 -13.31 -14.67
CA ASN A 128 -8.77 -14.21 -13.60
C ASN A 128 -8.89 -13.46 -12.27
N LEU A 129 -10.00 -13.67 -11.55
CA LEU A 129 -10.29 -12.98 -10.29
C LEU A 129 -9.19 -13.18 -9.23
N PHE A 130 -8.73 -14.41 -9.01
CA PHE A 130 -7.67 -14.70 -8.05
C PHE A 130 -6.35 -14.01 -8.42
N PHE A 131 -6.06 -13.90 -9.71
CA PHE A 131 -4.87 -13.21 -10.19
C PHE A 131 -4.98 -11.69 -9.94
N ILE A 132 -6.14 -11.09 -10.20
CA ILE A 132 -6.40 -9.67 -9.92
C ILE A 132 -6.32 -9.39 -8.41
N GLU A 133 -6.89 -10.25 -7.58
CA GLU A 133 -6.83 -10.15 -6.13
C GLU A 133 -5.40 -10.20 -5.62
N ALA A 134 -4.62 -11.20 -6.05
CA ALA A 134 -3.20 -11.29 -5.71
C ALA A 134 -2.43 -10.01 -6.08
N LEU A 135 -2.74 -9.38 -7.22
CA LEU A 135 -2.11 -8.13 -7.61
C LEU A 135 -2.52 -6.92 -6.77
N LYS A 136 -3.77 -6.86 -6.33
CA LYS A 136 -4.24 -5.80 -5.43
C LYS A 136 -3.58 -5.91 -4.06
N GLU A 137 -3.32 -7.13 -3.58
CA GLU A 137 -2.59 -7.38 -2.34
C GLU A 137 -1.11 -7.01 -2.47
N THR A 138 -0.52 -7.14 -3.66
CA THR A 138 0.88 -6.75 -3.87
C THR A 138 1.06 -5.24 -3.78
N ASN A 139 2.11 -4.84 -3.06
CA ASN A 139 2.53 -3.44 -2.98
C ASN A 139 3.95 -3.29 -3.55
N LEU A 140 4.38 -2.04 -3.77
CA LEU A 140 5.69 -1.74 -4.37
C LEU A 140 6.89 -2.25 -3.56
N SER A 141 6.71 -2.57 -2.27
CA SER A 141 7.76 -3.12 -1.42
C SER A 141 7.78 -4.65 -1.37
N TYR A 142 6.82 -5.31 -2.02
CA TYR A 142 6.77 -6.75 -2.11
C TYR A 142 7.94 -7.27 -2.96
N ASN A 143 8.78 -8.10 -2.35
CA ASN A 143 9.81 -8.85 -3.06
C ASN A 143 9.26 -10.24 -3.37
N PRO A 144 9.16 -10.63 -4.65
CA PRO A 144 8.67 -11.95 -5.01
C PRO A 144 9.50 -13.05 -4.31
N PRO A 145 8.84 -14.01 -3.62
CA PRO A 145 9.51 -15.11 -2.96
C PRO A 145 10.10 -16.09 -3.99
N THR A 146 10.90 -17.03 -3.51
CA THR A 146 11.45 -18.08 -4.38
C THR A 146 10.36 -19.06 -4.80
N ARG A 147 10.58 -19.74 -5.93
CA ARG A 147 9.69 -20.81 -6.41
C ARG A 147 9.49 -21.89 -5.35
N GLN A 148 10.56 -22.27 -4.65
CA GLN A 148 10.50 -23.32 -3.64
C GLN A 148 9.57 -22.93 -2.50
N PHE A 149 9.75 -21.72 -1.96
CA PHE A 149 8.89 -21.22 -0.89
C PHE A 149 7.41 -21.21 -1.26
N LEU A 150 7.07 -20.78 -2.48
CA LEU A 150 5.67 -20.81 -2.94
C LEU A 150 5.13 -22.23 -3.12
N SER A 151 5.97 -23.17 -3.56
CA SER A 151 5.58 -24.58 -3.69
C SER A 151 5.31 -25.21 -2.33
N ASP A 152 6.20 -24.99 -1.37
CA ASP A 152 6.06 -25.52 -0.01
C ASP A 152 4.82 -24.94 0.66
N LEU A 153 4.62 -23.62 0.54
CA LEU A 153 3.42 -22.95 1.05
C LEU A 153 2.12 -23.50 0.45
N LEU A 154 2.12 -23.81 -0.85
CA LEU A 154 0.95 -24.39 -1.52
C LEU A 154 0.64 -25.79 -0.98
N LEU A 155 1.67 -26.63 -0.78
CA LEU A 155 1.51 -27.96 -0.19
C LEU A 155 0.95 -27.87 1.23
N GLU A 156 1.54 -27.05 2.08
CA GLU A 156 1.07 -26.82 3.46
C GLU A 156 -0.39 -26.34 3.48
N THR A 157 -0.75 -25.41 2.59
CA THR A 157 -2.12 -24.88 2.53
C THR A 157 -3.11 -25.95 2.10
N ASN A 158 -2.74 -26.79 1.12
CA ASN A 158 -3.61 -27.88 0.65
C ASN A 158 -3.78 -28.96 1.72
N GLU A 159 -2.70 -29.35 2.41
CA GLU A 159 -2.74 -30.31 3.53
C GLU A 159 -3.68 -29.81 4.64
N ILE A 160 -3.63 -28.51 4.96
CA ILE A 160 -4.54 -27.91 5.96
C ILE A 160 -6.01 -27.97 5.49
N LEU A 161 -6.27 -27.65 4.22
CA LEU A 161 -7.63 -27.69 3.67
C LEU A 161 -8.20 -29.11 3.58
N GLU A 162 -7.39 -30.10 3.22
CA GLU A 162 -7.78 -31.51 3.21
C GLU A 162 -8.14 -31.98 4.62
N ASN A 163 -7.30 -31.70 5.62
CA ASN A 163 -7.57 -32.05 7.01
C ASN A 163 -8.85 -31.37 7.55
N ILE A 164 -9.11 -30.11 7.19
CA ILE A 164 -10.35 -29.41 7.57
C ILE A 164 -11.57 -30.09 6.96
N ASN A 165 -11.51 -30.46 5.68
CA ASN A 165 -12.61 -31.15 5.00
C ASN A 165 -12.86 -32.52 5.61
N GLU A 166 -11.82 -33.29 5.92
CA GLU A 166 -11.94 -34.58 6.62
C GLU A 166 -12.59 -34.43 8.01
N THR A 167 -12.24 -33.37 8.77
CA THR A 167 -12.90 -33.11 10.06
C THR A 167 -14.36 -32.69 9.91
N ASN A 168 -14.70 -31.92 8.87
CA ASN A 168 -16.10 -31.54 8.59
C ASN A 168 -16.94 -32.76 8.16
N ASP A 169 -16.37 -33.67 7.38
CA ASP A 169 -17.03 -34.92 6.99
C ASP A 169 -17.28 -35.83 8.21
N GLN A 170 -16.32 -35.94 9.14
CA GLN A 170 -16.50 -36.68 10.39
C GLN A 170 -17.53 -36.04 11.34
N ILE A 171 -17.67 -34.71 11.34
CA ILE A 171 -18.69 -34.00 12.12
C ILE A 171 -20.09 -34.19 11.50
N SER A 172 -20.19 -34.19 10.16
CA SER A 172 -21.46 -34.39 9.44
C SER A 172 -22.03 -35.82 9.52
N GLY A 173 -21.21 -36.81 9.91
CA GLY A 173 -21.60 -38.21 10.07
C GLY A 173 -22.18 -38.58 11.45
N GLN A 174 -22.36 -37.60 12.37
CA GLN A 174 -22.71 -37.89 13.76
C GLN A 174 -23.99 -37.21 14.28
N ASP A 175 -24.87 -36.77 13.37
CA ASP A 175 -26.20 -36.21 13.69
C ASP A 175 -27.35 -37.12 13.22
N ASP A 176 -27.33 -38.40 13.60
CA ASP A 176 -28.51 -39.29 13.56
C ASP A 176 -28.87 -39.72 14.99
N TYR A 177 -29.20 -38.75 15.85
CA TYR A 177 -29.93 -39.04 17.09
C TYR A 177 -31.39 -39.32 16.74
N ASN A 178 -31.70 -40.61 16.63
CA ASN A 178 -33.04 -41.15 16.54
C ASN A 178 -33.90 -40.66 17.72
N TRP A 179 -34.74 -39.64 17.48
CA TRP A 179 -35.77 -39.21 18.43
C TRP A 179 -36.94 -40.18 18.33
N ASP A 180 -37.06 -41.08 19.32
CA ASP A 180 -38.18 -42.02 19.42
C ASP A 180 -39.24 -41.45 20.40
N PRO A 181 -40.42 -41.00 19.93
CA PRO A 181 -41.34 -40.22 20.75
C PRO A 181 -42.26 -41.06 21.66
N GLU A 182 -42.09 -42.38 21.77
CA GLU A 182 -43.06 -43.23 22.49
C GLU A 182 -42.71 -43.61 23.93
N ASN A 183 -41.65 -43.06 24.53
CA ASN A 183 -41.30 -43.37 25.93
C ASN A 183 -41.67 -42.25 26.91
N ILE A 184 -42.96 -41.91 26.95
CA ILE A 184 -43.58 -41.23 28.10
C ILE A 184 -44.79 -42.07 28.51
N SER A 185 -44.52 -43.13 29.27
CA SER A 185 -45.55 -43.87 30.00
C SER A 185 -45.44 -43.53 31.50
N ASN A 186 -46.39 -42.70 31.93
CA ASN A 186 -47.13 -42.76 33.18
C ASN A 186 -46.36 -42.94 34.50
N SER A 187 -46.30 -41.87 35.28
CA SER A 187 -46.31 -41.95 36.74
C SER A 187 -47.00 -40.69 37.25
N ASP A 188 -48.31 -40.78 37.51
CA ASP A 188 -49.06 -39.90 38.43
C ASP A 188 -50.45 -40.54 38.62
N GLU A 189 -50.55 -41.46 39.58
CA GLU A 189 -51.80 -41.78 40.29
C GLU A 189 -51.61 -41.34 41.74
N ASP A 190 -52.38 -40.34 42.17
CA ASP A 190 -52.88 -40.11 43.54
C ASP A 190 -54.21 -39.33 43.43
#